data_AF-A0A8S3DUG6-F1
#
_entry.id   AF-A0A8S3DUG6-F1
#
_cell.length_a   1.000
_cell.length_b   1.000
_cell.length_c   1.000
_cell.angle_alpha   90.00
_cell.angle_beta   90.00
_cell.angle_gamma   90.00
#
_symmetry.space_group_name_H-M   'P 1'
#
loop_
_entity.id
_entity.type
_entity.pdbx_description
1 polymer ?
#
loop_
_entity_poly.entity_id
_entity_poly.type
_entity_poly.pdbx_seq_one_letter_code
_entity_poly.pdbx_strand_id
1 'polypeptide(L)'
;LRTAFYDESNYLYCFAYALVAYLSLLFYFLTCYVDPGYVPYKRVPDWTGAIPAESDDDNEGEEQQTFANSNQYLRKCLLCNIEQPLRSHHCDFCNRCVLKYDHHCPYLETCIGEHNHRYFWYFLLTTDILIIWSMMLCSRSFVPFSDWSSWLHINKFRLFAMHVLIIALGATTILFCIHSYFALTNSTTWERVSRHRITYLNRLPDEDLNPFHQGYCHNFFCSFLCHRIKEQQWDVVYRKRVEEHVTLNM
;
A
#
# COMPACT_ATOMS: atom_id res chain seq x y z
N LEU A 1 33.44 -17.29 -25.34
CA LEU A 1 32.52 -16.14 -25.17
C LEU A 1 32.50 -15.65 -23.70
N ARG A 2 33.68 -15.46 -23.10
CA ARG A 2 33.87 -14.82 -21.78
C ARG A 2 34.58 -13.48 -22.02
N THR A 3 33.85 -12.51 -22.55
CA THR A 3 34.31 -11.12 -22.83
C THR A 3 33.05 -10.37 -23.28
N ALA A 4 32.58 -9.26 -22.75
CA ALA A 4 33.07 -8.37 -21.72
C ALA A 4 31.84 -7.57 -21.22
N PHE A 5 31.46 -7.75 -19.95
CA PHE A 5 30.73 -6.73 -19.18
C PHE A 5 31.37 -6.51 -17.81
N TYR A 6 32.48 -7.22 -17.55
CA TYR A 6 33.41 -6.98 -16.46
C TYR A 6 34.69 -6.43 -17.08
N ASP A 7 34.58 -5.25 -17.66
CA ASP A 7 35.73 -4.37 -17.56
C ASP A 7 35.59 -3.75 -16.17
N GLU A 8 36.52 -4.02 -15.26
CA GLU A 8 36.55 -3.37 -13.94
C GLU A 8 36.61 -1.83 -14.05
N SER A 9 36.77 -1.30 -15.27
CA SER A 9 36.65 0.11 -15.63
C SER A 9 35.24 0.58 -16.07
N ASN A 10 34.20 -0.27 -16.07
CA ASN A 10 32.82 0.18 -16.34
C ASN A 10 32.19 0.83 -15.09
N TYR A 11 32.76 1.96 -14.69
CA TYR A 11 32.29 2.78 -13.57
C TYR A 11 30.82 3.15 -13.69
N LEU A 12 30.28 3.28 -14.92
CA LEU A 12 28.87 3.57 -15.15
C LEU A 12 27.97 2.44 -14.65
N TYR A 13 28.33 1.19 -14.90
CA TYR A 13 27.56 0.04 -14.43
C TYR A 13 27.56 -0.06 -12.90
N CYS A 14 28.73 0.08 -12.28
CA CYS A 14 28.86 0.09 -10.82
C CYS A 14 28.10 1.26 -10.19
N PHE A 15 28.20 2.45 -10.79
CA PHE A 15 27.46 3.64 -10.37
C PHE A 15 25.95 3.43 -10.48
N ALA A 16 25.46 2.88 -11.60
CA ALA A 16 24.04 2.63 -11.80
C ALA A 16 23.49 1.61 -10.80
N TYR A 17 24.22 0.52 -10.52
CA TYR A 17 23.84 -0.44 -9.47
C TYR A 17 23.80 0.23 -8.08
N ALA A 18 24.85 0.99 -7.74
CA ALA A 18 24.93 1.72 -6.48
C ALA A 18 23.81 2.77 -6.34
N LEU A 19 23.44 3.43 -7.43
CA LEU A 19 22.33 4.38 -7.47
C LEU A 19 20.99 3.69 -7.21
N VAL A 20 20.72 2.55 -7.85
CA VAL A 20 19.49 1.78 -7.58
C VAL A 20 19.45 1.31 -6.12
N ALA A 21 20.57 0.81 -5.59
CA ALA A 21 20.67 0.43 -4.18
C ALA A 21 20.43 1.61 -3.24
N TYR A 22 21.01 2.77 -3.52
CA TYR A 22 20.80 4.00 -2.77
C TYR A 22 19.32 4.43 -2.81
N LEU A 23 18.68 4.40 -3.99
CA LEU A 23 17.28 4.75 -4.14
C LEU A 23 16.37 3.79 -3.38
N SER A 24 16.65 2.49 -3.42
CA SER A 24 15.92 1.47 -2.63
C SER A 24 16.01 1.76 -1.13
N LEU A 25 17.23 2.03 -0.62
CA LEU A 25 17.42 2.41 0.79
C LEU A 25 16.74 3.73 1.14
N LEU A 26 16.82 4.73 0.26
CA LEU A 26 16.14 6.01 0.45
C LEU A 26 14.63 5.81 0.57
N PHE A 27 14.00 5.06 -0.33
CA PHE A 27 12.57 4.79 -0.26
C PHE A 27 12.17 3.92 0.93
N TYR A 28 13.01 2.97 1.34
CA TYR A 28 12.84 2.23 2.59
C TYR A 28 12.75 3.20 3.78
N PHE A 29 13.74 4.09 3.93
CA PHE A 29 13.76 5.04 5.04
C PHE A 29 12.64 6.08 4.97
N LEU A 30 12.30 6.56 3.77
CA LEU A 30 11.14 7.44 3.58
C LEU A 30 9.84 6.74 3.97
N THR A 31 9.68 5.45 3.65
CA THR A 31 8.50 4.69 4.07
C THR A 31 8.42 4.58 5.59
N CYS A 32 9.55 4.27 6.24
CA CYS A 32 9.63 4.09 7.69
C CYS A 32 9.40 5.39 8.47
N TYR A 33 10.01 6.49 8.02
CA TYR A 33 10.10 7.72 8.82
C TYR A 33 9.19 8.86 8.38
N VAL A 34 8.60 8.80 7.18
CA VAL A 34 7.55 9.77 6.82
C VAL A 34 6.28 9.42 7.60
N ASP A 35 5.70 10.43 8.25
CA ASP A 35 4.40 10.33 8.90
C ASP A 35 3.39 9.70 7.92
N PRO A 36 2.72 8.58 8.27
CA PRO A 36 1.84 7.88 7.35
C PRO A 36 0.53 8.62 7.06
N GLY A 37 0.28 9.75 7.74
CA GLY A 37 -0.98 10.47 7.77
C GLY A 37 -1.68 10.28 9.10
N TYR A 38 -1.00 10.45 10.23
CA TYR A 38 -1.68 10.39 11.53
C TYR A 38 -2.70 11.53 11.63
N VAL A 39 -3.94 11.18 11.96
CA VAL A 39 -5.03 12.16 12.10
C VAL A 39 -4.72 13.04 13.32
N PRO A 40 -4.60 14.37 13.17
CA PRO A 40 -4.34 15.26 14.29
C PRO A 40 -5.50 15.23 15.28
N TYR A 41 -5.19 15.29 16.57
CA TYR A 41 -6.20 15.30 17.63
C TYR A 41 -7.02 16.59 17.55
N LYS A 42 -8.21 16.52 16.95
CA LYS A 42 -9.24 17.55 17.06
C LYS A 42 -10.30 17.03 18.01
N ARG A 43 -10.31 17.58 19.23
CA ARG A 43 -11.31 17.22 20.25
C ARG A 43 -12.68 17.67 19.75
N VAL A 44 -13.62 16.73 19.63
CA VAL A 44 -15.03 17.06 19.38
C VAL A 44 -15.60 17.66 20.67
N PRO A 45 -16.11 18.90 20.69
CA PRO A 45 -16.89 19.40 21.82
C PRO A 45 -18.19 18.60 21.94
N ASP A 46 -18.45 18.01 23.11
CA ASP A 46 -19.66 17.28 23.52
C ASP A 46 -20.62 16.84 22.41
N TRP A 47 -20.36 15.65 21.86
CA TRP A 47 -21.23 15.00 20.88
C TRP A 47 -22.49 14.44 21.55
N THR A 48 -23.67 14.95 21.18
CA THR A 48 -24.99 14.48 21.64
C THR A 48 -25.73 13.62 20.61
N GLY A 49 -25.06 13.17 19.54
CA GLY A 49 -25.67 12.33 18.50
C GLY A 49 -25.79 10.87 18.96
N ALA A 50 -26.78 10.12 18.45
CA ALA A 50 -26.97 8.72 18.80
C ALA A 50 -25.97 7.80 18.07
N ILE A 51 -25.56 6.74 18.75
CA ILE A 51 -24.61 5.71 18.30
C ILE A 51 -25.39 4.62 17.53
N PRO A 52 -25.04 4.26 16.29
CA PRO A 52 -25.04 2.85 15.90
C PRO A 52 -23.70 2.31 16.39
N ALA A 53 -23.73 1.54 17.47
CA ALA A 53 -22.56 0.83 17.95
C ALA A 53 -21.98 0.00 16.82
N GLU A 54 -20.67 -0.24 16.84
CA GLU A 54 -20.14 -1.47 16.24
C GLU A 54 -20.79 -2.63 17.02
N SER A 55 -21.97 -3.04 16.57
CA SER A 55 -22.66 -4.21 17.10
C SER A 55 -22.18 -5.41 16.29
N ASP A 56 -21.46 -6.30 16.95
CA ASP A 56 -21.34 -7.72 16.60
C ASP A 56 -22.71 -8.42 16.77
N ASP A 57 -23.79 -7.86 16.22
CA ASP A 57 -25.13 -8.40 16.46
C ASP A 57 -25.97 -8.39 15.17
N ASP A 58 -26.32 -9.62 14.78
CA ASP A 58 -27.20 -10.00 13.69
C ASP A 58 -28.62 -9.48 13.94
N ASN A 59 -28.93 -8.25 13.51
CA ASN A 59 -30.32 -7.81 13.49
C ASN A 59 -30.67 -7.05 12.21
N GLU A 60 -31.41 -7.75 11.35
CA GLU A 60 -32.07 -7.24 10.16
C GLU A 60 -33.18 -6.26 10.56
N GLY A 61 -32.95 -4.97 10.32
CA GLY A 61 -33.97 -3.94 10.37
C GLY A 61 -33.88 -3.07 9.13
N GLU A 62 -34.87 -3.20 8.25
CA GLU A 62 -35.04 -2.35 7.07
C GLU A 62 -35.31 -0.89 7.48
N GLU A 63 -34.31 -0.02 7.35
CA GLU A 63 -34.53 1.42 7.28
C GLU A 63 -34.01 1.95 5.95
N GLN A 64 -34.93 2.16 5.01
CA GLN A 64 -34.74 3.04 3.85
C GLN A 64 -34.55 4.47 4.35
N GLN A 65 -33.29 4.91 4.48
CA GLN A 65 -32.97 6.29 4.83
C GLN A 65 -32.01 6.94 3.83
N THR A 66 -32.35 8.18 3.50
CA THR A 66 -31.85 9.01 2.42
C THR A 66 -30.37 9.38 2.59
N PHE A 67 -29.61 9.30 1.48
CA PHE A 67 -28.17 9.55 1.36
C PHE A 67 -27.68 10.99 1.72
N ALA A 68 -28.52 11.82 2.34
CA ALA A 68 -28.34 13.28 2.39
C ALA A 68 -27.68 13.84 3.67
N ASN A 69 -27.30 13.04 4.66
CA ASN A 69 -26.62 13.54 5.87
C ASN A 69 -25.11 13.24 5.84
N SER A 70 -24.31 14.28 5.62
CA SER A 70 -22.83 14.23 5.58
C SER A 70 -22.17 13.62 6.82
N ASN A 71 -22.86 13.61 7.96
CA ASN A 71 -22.36 13.05 9.22
C ASN A 71 -22.49 11.53 9.35
N GLN A 72 -23.25 10.85 8.47
CA GLN A 72 -23.50 9.41 8.61
C GLN A 72 -22.27 8.53 8.27
N TYR A 73 -21.29 9.10 7.57
CA TYR A 73 -20.07 8.38 7.14
C TYR A 73 -18.85 8.66 8.03
N LEU A 74 -18.94 9.64 8.93
CA LEU A 74 -17.90 9.94 9.91
C LEU A 74 -18.08 9.01 11.10
N ARG A 75 -17.10 8.13 11.32
CA ARG A 75 -17.08 7.25 12.50
C ARG A 75 -16.34 7.94 13.63
N LYS A 76 -16.72 7.69 14.87
CA LYS A 76 -15.96 8.18 16.03
C LYS A 76 -14.99 7.09 16.48
N CYS A 77 -13.70 7.41 16.54
CA CYS A 77 -12.74 6.53 17.21
C CYS A 77 -12.81 6.80 18.72
N LEU A 78 -13.23 5.80 19.51
CA LEU A 78 -13.32 5.94 20.97
C LEU A 78 -11.94 6.02 21.63
N LEU A 79 -10.96 5.28 21.11
CA LEU A 79 -9.58 5.26 21.63
C LEU A 79 -8.87 6.61 21.44
N CYS A 80 -9.00 7.20 20.24
CA CYS A 80 -8.43 8.50 19.94
C CYS A 80 -9.33 9.68 20.33
N ASN A 81 -10.61 9.44 20.66
CA ASN A 81 -11.65 10.46 20.86
C ASN A 81 -11.69 11.54 19.74
N ILE A 82 -11.69 11.09 18.49
CA ILE A 82 -11.79 11.95 17.30
C ILE A 82 -12.90 11.48 16.37
N GLU A 83 -13.42 12.38 15.55
CA GLU A 83 -14.13 12.02 14.32
C GLU A 83 -13.10 11.53 13.30
N GLN A 84 -13.23 10.27 12.89
CA GLN A 84 -12.41 9.64 11.87
C GLN A 84 -12.82 10.18 10.50
N PRO A 85 -11.90 10.87 9.79
CA PRO A 85 -12.11 11.19 8.39
C PRO A 85 -12.42 9.93 7.58
N LEU A 86 -13.14 10.09 6.47
CA LEU A 86 -13.44 8.96 5.58
C LEU A 86 -12.13 8.28 5.15
N ARG A 87 -12.16 6.94 5.06
CA ARG A 87 -10.99 6.07 4.77
C ARG A 87 -9.90 6.04 5.84
N SER A 88 -10.08 6.71 6.98
CA SER A 88 -9.17 6.53 8.12
C SER A 88 -9.56 5.33 8.99
N HIS A 89 -8.57 4.78 9.69
CA HIS A 89 -8.73 3.63 10.58
C HIS A 89 -7.80 3.75 11.78
N HIS A 90 -8.22 3.25 12.96
CA HIS A 90 -7.36 3.20 14.15
C HIS A 90 -6.41 2.01 14.04
N CYS A 91 -5.11 2.24 14.11
CA CYS A 91 -4.14 1.15 14.18
C CYS A 91 -3.82 0.86 15.65
N ASP A 92 -4.13 -0.34 16.13
CA ASP A 92 -3.87 -0.75 17.52
C ASP A 92 -2.37 -0.77 17.86
N PHE A 93 -1.52 -1.13 16.88
CA PHE A 93 -0.06 -1.14 17.06
C PHE A 93 0.51 0.27 17.23
N CYS A 94 0.06 1.21 16.41
CA CYS A 94 0.51 2.61 16.48
C CYS A 94 -0.28 3.46 17.48
N ASN A 95 -1.40 2.94 18.00
CA ASN A 95 -2.37 3.58 18.89
C ASN A 95 -2.83 4.96 18.38
N ARG A 96 -3.04 5.07 17.08
CA ARG A 96 -3.41 6.32 16.38
C ARG A 96 -4.28 6.01 15.17
N CYS A 97 -5.18 6.93 14.83
CA CYS A 97 -5.88 6.89 13.55
C CYS A 97 -4.96 7.37 12.42
N VAL A 98 -5.03 6.67 11.28
CA VAL A 98 -4.21 6.92 10.09
C VAL A 98 -5.14 7.21 8.91
N LEU A 99 -4.87 8.28 8.17
CA LEU A 99 -5.56 8.67 6.93
C LEU A 99 -5.30 7.65 5.82
N LYS A 100 -6.34 7.38 5.01
CA LYS A 100 -6.33 6.38 3.93
C LYS A 100 -5.55 5.12 4.34
N TYR A 101 -5.94 4.55 5.48
CA TYR A 101 -5.20 3.45 6.11
C TYR A 101 -5.16 2.24 5.16
N ASP A 102 -3.95 1.75 4.90
CA ASP A 102 -3.75 0.54 4.10
C ASP A 102 -3.50 -0.68 5.00
N HIS A 103 -2.42 -0.65 5.77
CA HIS A 103 -2.09 -1.67 6.76
C HIS A 103 -1.03 -1.16 7.75
N HIS A 104 -0.87 -1.85 8.88
CA HIS A 104 0.33 -1.77 9.69
C HIS A 104 1.36 -2.77 9.18
N CYS A 105 2.56 -2.31 8.81
CA CYS A 105 3.61 -3.19 8.32
C CYS A 105 4.57 -3.52 9.47
N PRO A 106 4.54 -4.74 10.03
CA PRO A 106 5.44 -5.10 11.13
C PRO A 106 6.91 -5.09 10.72
N TYR A 107 7.22 -5.34 9.44
CA TYR A 107 8.59 -5.33 8.94
C TYR A 107 9.20 -3.92 8.85
N LEU A 108 8.37 -2.89 8.76
CA LEU A 108 8.79 -1.50 8.68
C LEU A 108 8.51 -0.74 9.99
N GLU A 109 7.88 -1.40 10.96
CA GLU A 109 7.49 -0.83 12.26
C GLU A 109 6.71 0.49 12.11
N THR A 110 5.87 0.58 11.07
CA THR A 110 5.07 1.77 10.77
C THR A 110 3.80 1.41 10.01
N CYS A 111 2.80 2.29 10.06
CA CYS A 111 1.64 2.19 9.19
C CYS A 111 1.98 2.59 7.76
N ILE A 112 1.31 1.96 6.80
CA ILE A 112 1.21 2.42 5.42
C ILE A 112 -0.13 3.14 5.27
N GLY A 113 -0.08 4.41 4.91
CA GLY A 113 -1.24 5.29 4.79
C GLY A 113 -1.06 6.36 3.71
N GLU A 114 -1.92 7.38 3.74
CA GLU A 114 -2.03 8.39 2.68
C GLU A 114 -0.70 9.04 2.29
N HIS A 115 0.16 9.33 3.26
CA HIS A 115 1.35 10.14 3.03
C HIS A 115 2.59 9.34 2.61
N ASN A 116 2.70 8.08 3.04
CA ASN A 116 3.89 7.25 2.81
C ASN A 116 3.67 6.06 1.84
N HIS A 117 2.44 5.76 1.41
CA HIS A 117 2.15 4.63 0.51
C HIS A 117 2.93 4.70 -0.81
N ARG A 118 3.16 5.90 -1.35
CA ARG A 118 3.99 6.08 -2.55
C ARG A 118 5.44 5.63 -2.35
N TYR A 119 6.02 5.89 -1.19
CA TYR A 119 7.40 5.50 -0.89
C TYR A 119 7.49 3.99 -0.74
N PHE A 120 6.49 3.37 -0.12
CA PHE A 120 6.40 1.92 -0.04
C PHE A 120 6.36 1.28 -1.43
N TRP A 121 5.58 1.83 -2.35
CA TRP A 121 5.52 1.34 -3.73
C TRP A 121 6.86 1.49 -4.47
N TYR A 122 7.52 2.65 -4.36
CA TYR A 122 8.84 2.86 -4.96
C TYR A 122 9.93 1.99 -4.32
N PHE A 123 9.84 1.73 -3.01
CA PHE A 123 10.69 0.79 -2.31
C PHE A 123 10.55 -0.63 -2.88
N LEU A 124 9.32 -1.13 -3.09
CA LEU A 124 9.09 -2.43 -3.71
C LEU A 124 9.66 -2.50 -5.14
N LEU A 125 9.36 -1.49 -5.97
CA LEU A 125 9.86 -1.43 -7.36
C LEU A 125 11.39 -1.47 -7.43
N THR A 126 12.05 -0.59 -6.68
CA THR A 126 13.51 -0.48 -6.69
C THR A 126 14.17 -1.72 -6.09
N THR A 127 13.54 -2.36 -5.10
CA THR A 127 13.99 -3.64 -4.54
C THR A 127 13.90 -4.77 -5.55
N ASP A 128 12.80 -4.90 -6.30
CA ASP A 128 12.66 -5.89 -7.37
C ASP A 128 13.75 -5.72 -8.44
N ILE A 129 13.99 -4.48 -8.89
CA ILE A 129 15.06 -4.17 -9.85
C ILE A 129 16.43 -4.59 -9.29
N LEU A 130 16.71 -4.26 -8.03
CA LEU A 130 17.96 -4.59 -7.36
C LEU A 130 18.16 -6.11 -7.21
N ILE A 131 17.10 -6.85 -6.86
CA ILE A 131 17.14 -8.31 -6.73
C ILE A 131 17.38 -8.97 -8.09
N ILE A 132 16.65 -8.57 -9.14
CA ILE A 132 16.84 -9.10 -10.50
C ILE A 132 18.28 -8.85 -10.97
N TRP A 133 18.79 -7.63 -10.77
CA TRP A 133 20.18 -7.31 -11.12
C TRP A 133 21.17 -8.16 -10.30
N SER A 134 20.95 -8.32 -8.99
CA SER A 134 21.77 -9.17 -8.13
C SER A 134 21.76 -10.65 -8.57
N MET A 135 20.62 -11.18 -9.00
CA MET A 135 20.50 -12.53 -9.56
C MET A 135 21.27 -12.67 -10.89
N MET A 136 21.21 -11.65 -11.74
CA MET A 136 21.99 -11.58 -12.98
C MET A 136 23.50 -11.57 -12.72
N LEU A 137 23.96 -10.91 -11.66
CA LEU A 137 25.36 -10.94 -11.23
C LEU A 137 25.73 -12.30 -10.64
N CYS A 138 24.90 -12.83 -9.74
CA CYS A 138 25.14 -14.09 -9.06
C CYS A 138 25.21 -15.26 -10.04
N SER A 139 24.27 -15.35 -11.00
CA SER A 139 24.27 -16.38 -12.05
C SER A 139 25.54 -16.38 -12.91
N ARG A 140 26.11 -15.21 -13.20
CA ARG A 140 27.39 -15.09 -13.93
C ARG A 140 28.61 -15.44 -13.10
N SER A 141 28.50 -15.44 -11.78
CA SER A 141 29.60 -15.73 -10.85
C SER A 141 29.86 -17.23 -10.66
N PHE A 142 29.03 -18.11 -11.24
CA PHE A 142 29.19 -19.56 -11.13
C PHE A 142 30.47 -20.03 -11.80
N VAL A 143 31.18 -20.91 -11.10
CA VAL A 143 32.45 -21.50 -11.58
C VAL A 143 32.17 -22.90 -12.11
N PRO A 144 32.45 -23.18 -13.39
CA PRO A 144 32.23 -24.50 -13.96
C PRO A 144 33.28 -25.49 -13.43
N PHE A 145 32.86 -26.74 -13.21
CA PHE A 145 33.69 -27.88 -12.80
C PHE A 145 33.20 -29.14 -13.51
N SER A 146 34.10 -30.08 -13.77
CA SER A 146 33.79 -31.33 -14.49
C SER A 146 33.00 -32.33 -13.66
N ASP A 147 33.23 -32.37 -12.36
CA ASP A 147 32.56 -33.27 -11.43
C ASP A 147 31.52 -32.54 -10.56
N TRP A 148 30.40 -33.20 -10.31
CA TRP A 148 29.27 -32.62 -9.59
C TRP A 148 29.61 -32.25 -8.14
N SER A 149 30.41 -33.08 -7.46
CA SER A 149 30.78 -32.85 -6.05
C SER A 149 31.61 -31.58 -5.90
N SER A 150 32.68 -31.40 -6.70
CA SER A 150 33.51 -30.20 -6.65
C SER A 150 32.75 -28.97 -7.12
N TRP A 151 31.91 -29.11 -8.16
CA TRP A 151 31.03 -28.02 -8.61
C TRP A 151 30.12 -27.53 -7.48
N LEU A 152 29.46 -28.45 -6.77
CA LEU A 152 28.59 -28.11 -5.65
C LEU A 152 29.39 -27.51 -4.49
N HIS A 153 30.53 -28.08 -4.12
CA HIS A 153 31.34 -27.57 -3.02
C HIS A 153 31.79 -26.11 -3.23
N ILE A 154 32.09 -25.73 -4.47
CA ILE A 154 32.55 -24.38 -4.83
C ILE A 154 31.37 -23.41 -5.02
N ASN A 155 30.24 -23.89 -5.54
CA ASN A 155 29.08 -23.04 -5.85
C ASN A 155 27.98 -23.04 -4.77
N LYS A 156 28.05 -23.85 -3.71
CA LYS A 156 27.00 -23.96 -2.68
C LYS A 156 26.54 -22.63 -2.08
N PHE A 157 27.46 -21.68 -1.83
CA PHE A 157 27.08 -20.35 -1.32
C PHE A 157 26.38 -19.48 -2.38
N ARG A 158 26.77 -19.59 -3.65
CA ARG A 158 26.12 -18.91 -4.78
C ARG A 158 24.73 -19.48 -5.01
N LEU A 159 24.59 -20.81 -4.93
CA LEU A 159 23.30 -21.47 -4.97
C LEU A 159 22.41 -20.99 -3.82
N PHE A 160 22.90 -20.99 -2.59
CA PHE A 160 22.14 -20.50 -1.45
C PHE A 160 21.70 -19.04 -1.65
N ALA A 161 22.60 -18.15 -2.06
CA ALA A 161 22.26 -16.76 -2.36
C ALA A 161 21.21 -16.64 -3.46
N MET A 162 21.33 -17.40 -4.56
CA MET A 162 20.31 -17.44 -5.62
C MET A 162 18.95 -17.87 -5.11
N HIS A 163 18.88 -18.90 -4.25
CA HIS A 163 17.62 -19.37 -3.69
C HIS A 163 16.96 -18.30 -2.81
N VAL A 164 17.75 -17.63 -1.96
CA VAL A 164 17.26 -16.51 -1.13
C VAL A 164 16.73 -15.37 -2.01
N LEU A 165 17.46 -15.00 -3.07
CA LEU A 165 17.05 -13.95 -4.00
C LEU A 165 15.76 -14.31 -4.77
N ILE A 166 15.57 -15.57 -5.15
CA ILE A 166 14.35 -16.04 -5.82
C ILE A 166 13.13 -15.92 -4.89
N ILE A 167 13.27 -16.36 -3.63
CA ILE A 167 12.19 -16.27 -2.64
C ILE A 167 11.86 -14.79 -2.37
N ALA A 168 12.90 -13.96 -2.18
CA ALA A 168 12.75 -12.53 -1.96
C ALA A 168 12.01 -11.88 -3.14
N LEU A 169 12.45 -12.13 -4.38
CA LEU A 169 11.81 -11.61 -5.59
C LEU A 169 10.34 -12.03 -5.68
N GLY A 170 10.04 -13.31 -5.42
CA GLY A 170 8.66 -13.79 -5.45
C GLY A 170 7.77 -13.03 -4.46
N ALA A 171 8.23 -12.85 -3.22
CA ALA A 171 7.49 -12.13 -2.21
C ALA A 171 7.30 -10.64 -2.56
N THR A 172 8.38 -9.95 -2.96
CA THR A 172 8.34 -8.51 -3.25
C THR A 172 7.56 -8.22 -4.53
N THR A 173 7.67 -9.04 -5.57
CA THR A 173 6.90 -8.87 -6.81
C THR A 173 5.40 -9.09 -6.60
N ILE A 174 4.99 -10.07 -5.78
CA ILE A 174 3.56 -10.26 -5.45
C ILE A 174 3.01 -9.00 -4.76
N LEU A 175 3.73 -8.49 -3.75
CA LEU A 175 3.34 -7.25 -3.07
C LEU A 175 3.29 -6.06 -4.05
N PHE A 176 4.31 -5.92 -4.89
CA PHE A 176 4.37 -4.86 -5.89
C PHE A 176 3.17 -4.89 -6.84
N CYS A 177 2.80 -6.06 -7.36
CA CYS A 177 1.65 -6.23 -8.24
C CYS A 177 0.34 -5.89 -7.54
N ILE A 178 0.14 -6.36 -6.30
CA ILE A 178 -1.07 -6.07 -5.51
C ILE A 178 -1.20 -4.56 -5.26
N HIS A 179 -0.15 -3.91 -4.78
CA HIS A 179 -0.21 -2.47 -4.50
C HIS A 179 -0.26 -1.61 -5.77
N SER A 180 0.27 -2.10 -6.90
CA SER A 180 0.06 -1.47 -8.20
C SER A 180 -1.42 -1.51 -8.61
N TYR A 181 -2.09 -2.66 -8.44
CA TYR A 181 -3.53 -2.78 -8.68
C TYR A 181 -4.35 -1.85 -7.75
N PHE A 182 -4.00 -1.78 -6.47
CA PHE A 182 -4.67 -0.90 -5.52
C PHE A 182 -4.48 0.58 -5.86
N ALA A 183 -3.27 0.99 -6.25
CA ALA A 183 -3.03 2.36 -6.70
C ALA A 183 -3.80 2.70 -7.98
N LEU A 184 -3.87 1.77 -8.95
CA LEU A 184 -4.65 1.93 -10.18
C LEU A 184 -6.16 2.02 -9.93
N THR A 185 -6.65 1.30 -8.93
CA THR A 185 -8.08 1.30 -8.57
C THR A 185 -8.45 2.32 -7.49
N ASN A 186 -7.49 3.01 -6.90
CA ASN A 186 -7.65 3.86 -5.71
C ASN A 186 -8.32 3.12 -4.54
N SER A 187 -7.96 1.86 -4.36
CA SER A 187 -8.34 1.06 -3.19
C SER A 187 -7.17 0.98 -2.21
N THR A 188 -7.45 0.56 -0.99
CA THR A 188 -6.46 0.12 -0.01
C THR A 188 -6.62 -1.37 0.30
N THR A 189 -5.59 -2.00 0.86
CA THR A 189 -5.64 -3.37 1.39
C THR A 189 -6.77 -3.52 2.40
N TRP A 190 -6.88 -2.57 3.33
CA TRP A 190 -7.94 -2.52 4.33
C TRP A 190 -9.34 -2.51 3.71
N GLU A 191 -9.58 -1.66 2.71
CA GLU A 191 -10.89 -1.57 2.05
C GLU A 191 -11.28 -2.84 1.30
N ARG A 192 -10.30 -3.57 0.76
CA ARG A 192 -10.52 -4.81 0.02
C ARG A 192 -10.77 -5.99 0.96
N VAL A 193 -9.99 -6.10 2.03
CA VAL A 193 -10.06 -7.24 2.97
C VAL A 193 -11.20 -7.07 3.98
N SER A 194 -11.50 -5.83 4.38
CA SER A 194 -12.45 -5.54 5.46
C SER A 194 -13.72 -4.85 4.97
N ARG A 195 -14.05 -4.96 3.68
CA ARG A 195 -15.18 -4.24 3.05
C ARG A 195 -16.47 -4.30 3.86
N HIS A 196 -16.88 -5.50 4.29
CA HIS A 196 -18.12 -5.73 5.04
C HIS A 196 -18.12 -5.10 6.44
N ARG A 197 -16.94 -4.80 7.02
CA ARG A 197 -16.79 -4.12 8.32
C ARG A 197 -16.71 -2.60 8.21
N ILE A 198 -16.68 -2.07 6.98
CA ILE A 198 -16.52 -0.64 6.73
C ILE A 198 -17.90 -0.08 6.41
N THR A 199 -18.43 0.76 7.31
CA THR A 199 -19.80 1.29 7.27
C THR A 199 -20.17 2.02 5.98
N TYR A 200 -19.21 2.69 5.34
CA TYR A 200 -19.44 3.39 4.07
C TYR A 200 -19.24 2.50 2.83
N LEU A 201 -18.80 1.24 2.99
CA LEU A 201 -18.68 0.29 1.87
C LEU A 201 -19.72 -0.83 1.95
N ASN A 202 -20.03 -1.31 3.15
CA ASN A 202 -20.97 -2.42 3.35
C ASN A 202 -22.44 -2.05 3.10
N ARG A 203 -22.75 -0.75 2.99
CA ARG A 203 -24.08 -0.22 2.68
C ARG A 203 -24.24 0.21 1.22
N LEU A 204 -23.23 -0.03 0.38
CA LEU A 204 -23.34 0.29 -1.04
C LEU A 204 -24.34 -0.66 -1.72
N PRO A 205 -25.19 -0.16 -2.64
CA PRO A 205 -26.19 -0.97 -3.33
C PRO A 205 -25.58 -2.04 -4.23
N ASP A 206 -24.36 -1.79 -4.72
CA ASP A 206 -23.57 -2.72 -5.54
C ASP A 206 -22.32 -3.13 -4.75
N GLU A 207 -22.18 -4.43 -4.50
CA GLU A 207 -21.07 -5.00 -3.74
C GLU A 207 -19.72 -4.81 -4.44
N ASP A 208 -19.69 -4.67 -5.76
CA ASP A 208 -18.46 -4.49 -6.54
C ASP A 208 -18.11 -3.01 -6.78
N LEU A 209 -19.01 -2.08 -6.40
CA LEU A 209 -18.78 -0.66 -6.60
C LEU A 209 -17.60 -0.15 -5.78
N ASN A 210 -16.60 0.41 -6.46
CA ASN A 210 -15.52 1.16 -5.83
C ASN A 210 -15.77 2.67 -5.94
N PRO A 211 -16.22 3.33 -4.85
CA PRO A 211 -16.61 4.74 -4.88
C PRO A 211 -15.44 5.70 -5.12
N PHE A 212 -14.20 5.23 -4.94
CA PHE A 212 -12.99 6.06 -5.06
C PHE A 212 -12.29 5.91 -6.42
N HIS A 213 -12.80 5.04 -7.30
CA HIS A 213 -12.22 4.86 -8.61
C HIS A 213 -12.55 6.04 -9.54
N GLN A 214 -11.54 6.87 -9.86
CA GLN A 214 -11.66 8.04 -10.73
C GLN A 214 -10.99 7.85 -12.11
N GLY A 215 -10.70 6.59 -12.47
CA GLY A 215 -9.99 6.21 -13.69
C GLY A 215 -8.50 5.91 -13.47
N TYR A 216 -8.00 4.90 -14.17
CA TYR A 216 -6.65 4.34 -13.95
C TYR A 216 -5.52 5.37 -14.01
N CYS A 217 -5.48 6.20 -15.06
CA CYS A 217 -4.42 7.20 -15.23
C CYS A 217 -4.50 8.30 -14.15
N HIS A 218 -5.72 8.73 -13.80
CA HIS A 218 -5.93 9.73 -12.76
C HIS A 218 -5.46 9.20 -11.40
N ASN A 219 -5.89 8.00 -11.04
CA ASN A 219 -5.53 7.37 -9.78
C ASN A 219 -4.01 7.14 -9.67
N PHE A 220 -3.37 6.67 -10.74
CA PHE A 220 -1.92 6.49 -10.78
C PHE A 220 -1.17 7.81 -10.60
N PHE A 221 -1.56 8.84 -11.36
CA PHE A 221 -0.96 10.17 -11.27
C PHE A 221 -1.12 10.76 -9.86
N CYS A 222 -2.32 10.67 -9.28
CA CYS A 222 -2.58 11.14 -7.93
C CYS A 222 -1.80 10.37 -6.86
N SER A 223 -1.67 9.06 -7.02
CA SER A 223 -0.96 8.21 -6.04
C SER A 223 0.55 8.44 -6.06
N PHE A 224 1.15 8.69 -7.23
CA PHE A 224 2.62 8.65 -7.37
C PHE A 224 3.27 9.96 -7.82
N LEU A 225 2.61 10.75 -8.67
CA LEU A 225 3.23 11.90 -9.34
C LEU A 225 2.80 13.24 -8.75
N CYS A 226 1.68 13.29 -8.02
CA CYS A 226 1.21 14.51 -7.38
C CYS A 226 1.81 14.65 -5.96
N HIS A 227 2.87 15.46 -5.84
CA HIS A 227 3.50 15.76 -4.55
C HIS A 227 2.58 16.56 -3.61
N ARG A 228 1.55 17.20 -4.14
CA ARG A 228 0.79 18.27 -3.48
C ARG A 228 -0.72 18.06 -3.57
N ILE A 229 -1.18 16.87 -3.19
CA ILE A 229 -2.61 16.71 -2.94
C ILE A 229 -2.86 17.26 -1.54
N LYS A 230 -3.50 18.44 -1.47
CA LYS A 230 -4.28 18.80 -0.29
C LYS A 230 -5.11 17.56 0.05
N GLU A 231 -4.98 17.01 1.27
CA GLU A 231 -5.72 15.83 1.76
C GLU A 231 -7.03 15.70 1.00
N GLN A 232 -7.18 14.63 0.19
CA GLN A 232 -8.36 14.56 -0.67
C GLN A 232 -9.58 14.54 0.22
N GLN A 233 -10.58 15.36 -0.13
CA GLN A 233 -11.88 15.32 0.51
C GLN A 233 -12.61 14.07 0.04
N TRP A 234 -12.22 12.92 0.61
CA TRP A 234 -12.72 11.60 0.25
C TRP A 234 -14.24 11.52 0.40
N ASP A 235 -14.83 12.30 1.31
CA ASP A 235 -16.28 12.44 1.49
C ASP A 235 -16.95 13.06 0.25
N VAL A 236 -16.34 14.07 -0.37
CA VAL A 236 -16.85 14.68 -1.60
C VAL A 236 -16.74 13.70 -2.78
N VAL A 237 -15.61 13.00 -2.90
CA VAL A 237 -15.42 11.97 -3.95
C VAL A 237 -16.45 10.86 -3.80
N TYR A 238 -16.63 10.35 -2.59
CA TYR A 238 -17.57 9.29 -2.26
C TYR A 238 -19.01 9.69 -2.61
N ARG A 239 -19.51 10.82 -2.08
CA ARG A 239 -20.90 11.27 -2.31
C ARG A 239 -21.19 11.41 -3.80
N LYS A 240 -20.31 12.09 -4.53
CA LYS A 240 -20.46 12.29 -5.97
C LYS A 240 -20.60 10.96 -6.73
N ARG A 241 -19.73 9.99 -6.45
CA ARG A 241 -19.72 8.70 -7.16
C ARG A 241 -20.95 7.85 -6.84
N VAL A 242 -21.37 7.84 -5.58
CA VAL A 242 -22.56 7.09 -5.14
C VAL A 242 -23.83 7.71 -5.73
N GLU A 243 -23.96 9.04 -5.69
CA GLU A 243 -25.09 9.75 -6.31
C GLU A 243 -25.16 9.47 -7.82
N GLU A 244 -24.03 9.58 -8.55
CA GLU A 244 -23.97 9.25 -9.97
C GLU A 244 -24.43 7.81 -10.25
N HIS A 245 -23.96 6.82 -9.48
CA HIS A 245 -24.33 5.42 -9.66
C HIS A 245 -25.82 5.17 -9.41
N VAL A 246 -26.39 5.77 -8.35
CA VAL A 246 -27.83 5.68 -8.06
C VAL A 246 -28.65 6.30 -9.19
N THR A 247 -28.26 7.48 -9.70
CA THR A 247 -28.99 8.14 -10.80
C THR A 247 -28.94 7.39 -12.12
N LEU A 248 -27.87 6.62 -12.41
CA LEU A 248 -27.74 5.84 -13.64
C LEU A 248 -28.53 4.53 -13.62
N ASN A 249 -28.88 4.02 -12.44
CA ASN A 249 -29.53 2.73 -12.23
C ASN A 249 -31.00 2.84 -11.80
N MET A 250 -31.58 4.05 -11.78
CA MET A 250 -33.02 4.32 -11.66
C MET A 250 -33.65 4.50 -13.05
#